data_AF-A0A8S4GXR4-F1
#
_entry.id   AF-A0A8S4GXR4-F1
#
_cell.length_a   1.000
_cell.length_b   1.000
_cell.length_c   1.000
_cell.angle_alpha   90.00
_cell.angle_beta   90.00
_cell.angle_gamma   90.00
#
_symmetry.space_group_name_H-M   'P 1'
#
loop_
_entity.id
_entity.type
_entity.pdbx_description
1 polymer ?
#
loop_
_entity_poly.entity_id
_entity_poly.type
_entity_poly.pdbx_seq_one_letter_code
_entity_poly.pdbx_strand_id
1 'polypeptide(L)'
;MLNLSTGGVITKAGTSPLRSPGKRPQHAQHLELLEEKVRDYKAENALLGRILQDFRKEKEEMEAEIHGLKRDRGELRQSAERMQQEASVAQQEIRSTSSRVHELEQKLRHAERQLHDLMERNKALERTNIENSVRLGDAQKIAETAHAVKSDAEAVRADAETRLRTVHSLEARAAQAEARVNELEALRETWKQEWTRAKAAHSRHSHDLALEVEELHVQLREQAAALQTQMRRATDAEERGARAIAERDEALARMRAAEREAASGRGVAGGGGVSGAQRSAVERLRGQLVAAAERADGLLAANAQLSEGHAKLVAQLRSAEEALAAAREEVQSLRAQNTDLRDRSWEDALRAAGGAAAAAAAAMAGGSGPQEAYVRTLEQRVRDAREAAGLSREQLAESEYLESQARRLLAEAREREAAAHRALQVELQRVHQLERMRLADMQELHDAEARAQVLQNEAWGLRDALARAEAAGAGAVGRAAALAGTGASLEMSLASAPQGLD
;
A
#
# COMPACT_ATOMS: atom_id res chain seq x y z
N MET A 1 50.07 -135.95 -55.60
CA MET A 1 50.24 -136.10 -57.07
C MET A 1 50.97 -137.40 -57.35
N LEU A 2 50.89 -137.92 -58.58
CA LEU A 2 51.44 -139.23 -58.98
C LEU A 2 52.92 -139.13 -59.40
N ASN A 3 53.69 -140.23 -59.24
CA ASN A 3 54.60 -140.72 -60.29
C ASN A 3 55.13 -142.15 -60.02
N LEU A 4 55.66 -142.79 -61.07
CA LEU A 4 56.13 -144.19 -61.14
C LEU A 4 57.59 -144.25 -61.61
N SER A 5 58.36 -145.32 -61.28
CA SER A 5 59.60 -145.69 -62.00
C SER A 5 60.07 -147.14 -61.76
N THR A 6 60.53 -147.78 -62.84
CA THR A 6 61.15 -149.12 -63.10
C THR A 6 62.49 -149.41 -62.37
N GLY A 7 63.10 -150.63 -62.35
CA GLY A 7 62.77 -151.98 -62.91
C GLY A 7 63.99 -152.98 -63.00
N GLY A 8 63.78 -154.30 -63.20
CA GLY A 8 64.81 -155.40 -63.35
C GLY A 8 64.42 -156.71 -62.59
N VAL A 9 64.64 -157.99 -62.94
CA VAL A 9 65.30 -158.80 -64.05
C VAL A 9 66.85 -158.86 -64.04
N ILE A 10 67.64 -159.96 -64.21
CA ILE A 10 67.49 -161.43 -64.61
C ILE A 10 68.28 -162.38 -63.61
N THR A 11 68.75 -163.66 -63.77
CA THR A 11 69.04 -164.60 -64.90
C THR A 11 69.01 -166.15 -64.54
N LYS A 12 69.46 -167.02 -65.47
CA LYS A 12 69.57 -168.53 -65.55
C LYS A 12 70.94 -169.10 -65.06
N ALA A 13 71.32 -170.40 -65.06
CA ALA A 13 70.68 -171.75 -64.84
C ALA A 13 71.69 -172.93 -65.15
N GLY A 14 71.45 -174.17 -64.67
CA GLY A 14 72.12 -175.46 -65.11
C GLY A 14 72.82 -176.29 -63.98
N THR A 15 73.03 -177.62 -63.90
CA THR A 15 72.81 -178.92 -64.67
C THR A 15 74.03 -179.56 -65.39
N SER A 16 74.37 -180.89 -65.32
CA SER A 16 73.92 -182.01 -64.43
C SER A 16 74.92 -183.22 -64.19
N PRO A 17 75.07 -184.32 -64.99
CA PRO A 17 75.38 -185.68 -64.43
C PRO A 17 76.44 -186.57 -65.14
N LEU A 18 76.76 -187.77 -64.58
CA LEU A 18 76.96 -189.05 -65.35
C LEU A 18 76.96 -190.33 -64.45
N ARG A 19 77.13 -191.53 -65.03
CA ARG A 19 76.68 -192.86 -64.52
C ARG A 19 77.62 -194.03 -64.91
N SER A 20 77.33 -195.26 -64.46
CA SER A 20 77.62 -196.61 -65.06
C SER A 20 78.42 -197.61 -64.17
N PRO A 21 78.36 -198.96 -64.38
CA PRO A 21 78.21 -199.93 -63.26
C PRO A 21 79.04 -201.25 -63.32
N GLY A 22 78.90 -202.17 -62.33
CA GLY A 22 79.43 -203.55 -62.49
C GLY A 22 79.35 -204.60 -61.33
N LYS A 23 78.18 -205.25 -61.13
CA LYS A 23 77.97 -206.67 -60.67
C LYS A 23 78.78 -207.31 -59.50
N ARG A 24 78.09 -207.50 -58.34
CA ARG A 24 78.02 -208.72 -57.45
C ARG A 24 79.32 -209.25 -56.75
N PRO A 25 79.24 -210.10 -55.68
CA PRO A 25 78.09 -210.52 -54.85
C PRO A 25 78.25 -210.23 -53.32
N GLN A 26 77.25 -210.63 -52.52
CA GLN A 26 77.33 -210.97 -51.07
C GLN A 26 78.08 -210.02 -50.10
N HIS A 27 77.43 -208.95 -49.60
CA HIS A 27 77.65 -208.37 -48.24
C HIS A 27 76.61 -207.27 -47.87
N ALA A 28 75.40 -207.32 -48.44
CA ALA A 28 74.60 -206.12 -48.73
C ALA A 28 73.57 -205.66 -47.66
N GLN A 29 73.81 -205.88 -46.36
CA GLN A 29 72.90 -205.41 -45.28
C GLN A 29 73.40 -204.16 -44.52
N HIS A 30 74.64 -203.71 -44.75
CA HIS A 30 75.19 -202.53 -44.07
C HIS A 30 74.96 -201.18 -44.80
N LEU A 31 74.44 -201.20 -46.04
CA LEU A 31 74.34 -199.99 -46.88
C LEU A 31 73.02 -199.22 -46.73
N GLU A 32 71.89 -199.89 -46.48
CA GLU A 32 70.59 -199.22 -46.32
C GLU A 32 70.62 -198.23 -45.13
N LEU A 33 71.22 -198.64 -44.01
CA LEU A 33 71.41 -197.82 -42.80
C LEU A 33 72.33 -196.59 -43.01
N LEU A 34 73.11 -196.56 -44.10
CA LEU A 34 73.96 -195.42 -44.48
C LEU A 34 73.24 -194.48 -45.45
N GLU A 35 72.47 -195.01 -46.41
CA GLU A 35 71.65 -194.18 -47.30
C GLU A 35 70.54 -193.43 -46.54
N GLU A 36 69.94 -194.07 -45.54
CA GLU A 36 68.92 -193.46 -44.67
C GLU A 36 69.49 -192.24 -43.93
N LYS A 37 70.59 -192.41 -43.18
CA LYS A 37 71.26 -191.31 -42.45
C LYS A 37 71.75 -190.18 -43.35
N VAL A 38 72.13 -190.47 -44.59
CA VAL A 38 72.52 -189.44 -45.58
C VAL A 38 71.31 -188.66 -46.12
N ARG A 39 70.09 -189.20 -46.06
CA ARG A 39 68.86 -188.43 -46.29
C ARG A 39 68.52 -187.57 -45.08
N ASP A 40 68.61 -188.13 -43.88
CA ASP A 40 68.30 -187.40 -42.63
C ASP A 40 69.21 -186.18 -42.45
N TYR A 41 70.53 -186.35 -42.58
CA TYR A 41 71.47 -185.21 -42.53
C TYR A 41 71.22 -184.17 -43.63
N LYS A 42 70.66 -184.54 -44.79
CA LYS A 42 70.25 -183.57 -45.82
C LYS A 42 68.94 -182.87 -45.46
N ALA A 43 68.02 -183.54 -44.78
CA ALA A 43 66.79 -182.94 -44.27
C ALA A 43 67.09 -181.95 -43.13
N GLU A 44 67.92 -182.34 -42.15
CA GLU A 44 68.36 -181.46 -41.05
C GLU A 44 69.12 -180.24 -41.56
N ASN A 45 70.06 -180.41 -42.49
CA ASN A 45 70.85 -179.29 -43.02
C ASN A 45 69.98 -178.35 -43.89
N ALA A 46 68.97 -178.88 -44.59
CA ALA A 46 67.95 -178.06 -45.26
C ALA A 46 67.01 -177.34 -44.27
N LEU A 47 66.72 -177.93 -43.11
CA LEU A 47 65.94 -177.31 -42.04
C LEU A 47 66.72 -176.17 -41.36
N LEU A 48 67.97 -176.42 -40.99
CA LEU A 48 68.90 -175.41 -40.46
C LEU A 48 69.12 -174.27 -41.45
N GLY A 49 69.21 -174.57 -42.75
CA GLY A 49 69.28 -173.56 -43.81
C GLY A 49 68.07 -172.63 -43.84
N ARG A 50 66.86 -173.13 -43.59
CA ARG A 50 65.64 -172.31 -43.46
C ARG A 50 65.65 -171.51 -42.16
N ILE A 51 65.90 -172.15 -41.02
CA ILE A 51 65.95 -171.49 -39.70
C ILE A 51 66.94 -170.31 -39.69
N LEU A 52 68.12 -170.47 -40.32
CA LEU A 52 69.11 -169.40 -40.47
C LEU A 52 68.70 -168.32 -41.49
N GLN A 53 67.80 -168.61 -42.43
CA GLN A 53 67.22 -167.63 -43.35
C GLN A 53 66.08 -166.84 -42.69
N ASP A 54 65.27 -167.50 -41.86
CA ASP A 54 64.20 -166.90 -41.09
C ASP A 54 64.76 -165.98 -39.99
N PHE A 55 65.77 -166.41 -39.23
CA PHE A 55 66.49 -165.53 -38.29
C PHE A 55 67.18 -164.33 -38.96
N ARG A 56 67.59 -164.44 -40.23
CA ARG A 56 68.11 -163.28 -40.99
C ARG A 56 67.00 -162.29 -41.33
N LYS A 57 65.82 -162.77 -41.73
CA LYS A 57 64.65 -161.91 -41.92
C LYS A 57 64.23 -161.23 -40.64
N GLU A 58 64.05 -161.95 -39.54
CA GLU A 58 63.71 -161.35 -38.24
C GLU A 58 64.73 -160.30 -37.80
N LYS A 59 66.03 -160.53 -38.06
CA LYS A 59 67.07 -159.54 -37.80
C LYS A 59 66.93 -158.29 -38.69
N GLU A 60 66.72 -158.47 -40.00
CA GLU A 60 66.53 -157.36 -40.95
C GLU A 60 65.25 -156.56 -40.64
N GLU A 61 64.17 -157.23 -40.23
CA GLU A 61 62.90 -156.64 -39.80
C GLU A 61 63.05 -155.88 -38.48
N MET A 62 63.70 -156.45 -37.46
CA MET A 62 64.02 -155.75 -36.20
C MET A 62 64.97 -154.57 -36.40
N GLU A 63 65.97 -154.68 -37.29
CA GLU A 63 66.86 -153.55 -37.60
C GLU A 63 66.08 -152.44 -38.31
N ALA A 64 65.16 -152.77 -39.22
CA ALA A 64 64.26 -151.81 -39.84
C ALA A 64 63.31 -151.13 -38.83
N GLU A 65 62.73 -151.88 -37.89
CA GLU A 65 61.86 -151.34 -36.82
C GLU A 65 62.66 -150.43 -35.86
N ILE A 66 63.86 -150.85 -35.45
CA ILE A 66 64.78 -150.01 -34.66
C ILE A 66 65.15 -148.73 -35.42
N HIS A 67 65.28 -148.77 -36.75
CA HIS A 67 65.49 -147.58 -37.58
C HIS A 67 64.22 -146.71 -37.70
N GLY A 68 63.02 -147.28 -37.72
CA GLY A 68 61.74 -146.58 -37.59
C GLY A 68 61.65 -145.81 -36.28
N LEU A 69 61.68 -146.53 -35.16
CA LEU A 69 61.61 -145.97 -33.80
C LEU A 69 62.68 -144.90 -33.53
N LYS A 70 63.85 -144.97 -34.18
CA LYS A 70 64.89 -143.92 -34.13
C LYS A 70 64.50 -142.65 -34.90
N ARG A 71 63.78 -142.74 -36.02
CA ARG A 71 63.19 -141.56 -36.70
C ARG A 71 62.07 -140.98 -35.85
N ASP A 72 61.12 -141.81 -35.42
CA ASP A 72 59.94 -141.39 -34.66
C ASP A 72 60.35 -140.67 -33.36
N ARG A 73 61.35 -141.18 -32.64
CA ARG A 73 61.90 -140.52 -31.44
C ARG A 73 62.68 -139.23 -31.77
N GLY A 74 63.18 -139.08 -33.00
CA GLY A 74 63.76 -137.83 -33.50
C GLY A 74 62.69 -136.79 -33.82
N GLU A 75 61.63 -137.18 -34.52
CA GLU A 75 60.49 -136.34 -34.88
C GLU A 75 59.70 -135.88 -33.65
N LEU A 76 59.46 -136.79 -32.69
CA LEU A 76 58.84 -136.45 -31.40
C LEU A 76 59.70 -135.47 -30.57
N ARG A 77 61.03 -135.56 -30.65
CA ARG A 77 61.93 -134.58 -30.02
C ARG A 77 61.84 -133.21 -30.69
N GLN A 78 61.90 -133.15 -32.02
CA GLN A 78 61.73 -131.89 -32.75
C GLN A 78 60.34 -131.28 -32.52
N SER A 79 59.30 -132.10 -32.39
CA SER A 79 57.95 -131.66 -32.05
C SER A 79 57.87 -131.07 -30.64
N ALA A 80 58.47 -131.74 -29.64
CA ALA A 80 58.56 -131.23 -28.27
C ALA A 80 59.39 -129.93 -28.18
N GLU A 81 60.50 -129.84 -28.91
CA GLU A 81 61.34 -128.64 -29.00
C GLU A 81 60.58 -127.46 -29.63
N ARG A 82 59.81 -127.69 -30.70
CA ARG A 82 58.92 -126.66 -31.30
C ARG A 82 57.83 -126.21 -30.33
N MET A 83 57.10 -127.14 -29.73
CA MET A 83 56.06 -126.80 -28.73
C MET A 83 56.64 -126.04 -27.53
N GLN A 84 57.88 -126.35 -27.09
CA GLN A 84 58.55 -125.64 -26.02
C GLN A 84 58.99 -124.23 -26.44
N GLN A 85 59.42 -124.04 -27.69
CA GLN A 85 59.70 -122.72 -28.26
C GLN A 85 58.41 -121.89 -28.39
N GLU A 86 57.35 -122.44 -28.99
CA GLU A 86 56.03 -121.80 -29.13
C GLU A 86 55.45 -121.40 -27.76
N ALA A 87 55.51 -122.29 -26.77
CA ALA A 87 55.09 -121.99 -25.40
C ALA A 87 55.92 -120.87 -24.74
N SER A 88 57.23 -120.78 -25.04
CA SER A 88 58.08 -119.70 -24.53
C SER A 88 57.75 -118.35 -25.18
N VAL A 89 57.46 -118.32 -26.48
CA VAL A 89 57.00 -117.12 -27.20
C VAL A 89 55.65 -116.68 -26.66
N ALA A 90 54.67 -117.57 -26.55
CA ALA A 90 53.36 -117.27 -25.98
C ALA A 90 53.45 -116.73 -24.54
N GLN A 91 54.32 -117.29 -23.69
CA GLN A 91 54.57 -116.74 -22.35
C GLN A 91 55.21 -115.35 -22.38
N GLN A 92 56.11 -115.07 -23.32
CA GLN A 92 56.72 -113.75 -23.48
C GLN A 92 55.71 -112.71 -23.98
N GLU A 93 54.84 -113.09 -24.93
CA GLU A 93 53.74 -112.26 -25.40
C GLU A 93 52.75 -111.97 -24.27
N ILE A 94 52.30 -112.99 -23.52
CA ILE A 94 51.41 -112.82 -22.35
C ILE A 94 52.02 -111.89 -21.30
N ARG A 95 53.33 -111.98 -21.02
CA ARG A 95 54.01 -111.05 -20.10
C ARG A 95 54.02 -109.62 -20.66
N SER A 96 54.28 -109.45 -21.96
CA SER A 96 54.30 -108.13 -22.61
C SER A 96 52.92 -107.47 -22.64
N THR A 97 51.86 -108.22 -22.95
CA THR A 97 50.48 -107.71 -22.96
C THR A 97 49.99 -107.45 -21.54
N SER A 98 50.29 -108.30 -20.56
CA SER A 98 49.97 -108.05 -19.15
C SER A 98 50.64 -106.77 -18.64
N SER A 99 51.91 -106.54 -18.97
CA SER A 99 52.63 -105.31 -18.61
C SER A 99 52.00 -104.08 -19.26
N ARG A 100 51.61 -104.16 -20.54
CA ARG A 100 50.96 -103.07 -21.26
C ARG A 100 49.52 -102.80 -20.78
N VAL A 101 48.77 -103.83 -20.40
CA VAL A 101 47.45 -103.68 -19.75
C VAL A 101 47.62 -102.97 -18.40
N HIS A 102 48.59 -103.37 -17.58
CA HIS A 102 48.84 -102.71 -16.30
C HIS A 102 49.28 -101.25 -16.47
N GLU A 103 50.10 -100.93 -17.47
CA GLU A 103 50.47 -99.54 -17.81
C GLU A 103 49.25 -98.71 -18.25
N LEU A 104 48.34 -99.30 -19.04
CA LEU A 104 47.10 -98.65 -19.47
C LEU A 104 46.12 -98.47 -18.30
N GLU A 105 46.00 -99.42 -17.39
CA GLU A 105 45.23 -99.27 -16.15
C GLU A 105 45.79 -98.15 -15.27
N GLN A 106 47.11 -98.06 -15.10
CA GLN A 106 47.73 -96.97 -14.34
C GLN A 106 47.45 -95.61 -14.97
N LYS A 107 47.52 -95.51 -16.31
CA LYS A 107 47.18 -94.29 -17.07
C LYS A 107 45.70 -93.93 -16.95
N LEU A 108 44.79 -94.91 -17.06
CA LEU A 108 43.36 -94.70 -16.87
C LEU A 108 43.06 -94.19 -15.45
N ARG A 109 43.56 -94.88 -14.42
CA ARG A 109 43.42 -94.46 -13.02
C ARG A 109 44.11 -93.13 -12.70
N HIS A 110 45.01 -92.64 -13.56
CA HIS A 110 45.57 -91.28 -13.44
C HIS A 110 44.65 -90.25 -14.10
N ALA A 111 44.17 -90.51 -15.31
CA ALA A 111 43.23 -89.66 -16.03
C ALA A 111 41.88 -89.51 -15.28
N GLU A 112 41.37 -90.57 -14.66
CA GLU A 112 40.16 -90.55 -13.82
C GLU A 112 40.33 -89.62 -12.61
N ARG A 113 41.49 -89.65 -11.95
CA ARG A 113 41.82 -88.72 -10.85
C ARG A 113 41.95 -87.28 -11.35
N GLN A 114 42.65 -87.05 -12.46
CA GLN A 114 42.74 -85.73 -13.08
C GLN A 114 41.37 -85.17 -13.48
N LEU A 115 40.47 -86.01 -14.01
CA LEU A 115 39.10 -85.63 -14.34
C LEU A 115 38.31 -85.25 -13.08
N HIS A 116 38.44 -86.04 -12.00
CA HIS A 116 37.80 -85.74 -10.72
C HIS A 116 38.30 -84.42 -10.11
N ASP A 117 39.62 -84.20 -10.07
CA ASP A 117 40.24 -82.96 -9.60
C ASP A 117 39.77 -81.75 -10.43
N LEU A 118 39.63 -81.90 -11.75
CA LEU A 118 39.10 -80.86 -12.63
C LEU A 118 37.60 -80.60 -12.40
N MET A 119 36.79 -81.63 -12.14
CA MET A 119 35.37 -81.45 -11.80
C MET A 119 35.18 -80.72 -10.46
N GLU A 120 35.93 -81.08 -9.41
CA GLU A 120 35.83 -80.38 -8.12
C GLU A 120 36.36 -78.94 -8.21
N ARG A 121 37.43 -78.69 -8.98
CA ARG A 121 37.87 -77.32 -9.30
C ARG A 121 36.79 -76.54 -10.06
N ASN A 122 36.10 -77.15 -11.02
CA ASN A 122 35.03 -76.47 -11.76
C ASN A 122 33.86 -76.12 -10.84
N LYS A 123 33.39 -77.05 -9.99
CA LYS A 123 32.37 -76.77 -8.96
C LYS A 123 32.78 -75.64 -8.00
N ALA A 124 34.07 -75.55 -7.64
CA ALA A 124 34.58 -74.47 -6.81
C ALA A 124 34.59 -73.11 -7.55
N LEU A 125 34.90 -73.11 -8.84
CA LEU A 125 34.80 -71.93 -9.71
C LEU A 125 33.34 -71.50 -9.93
N GLU A 126 32.41 -72.43 -10.14
CA GLU A 126 30.98 -72.15 -10.23
C GLU A 126 30.44 -71.51 -8.94
N ARG A 127 30.78 -72.06 -7.77
CA ARG A 127 30.40 -71.48 -6.47
C ARG A 127 30.96 -70.06 -6.27
N THR A 128 32.24 -69.85 -6.53
CA THR A 128 32.86 -68.52 -6.40
C THR A 128 32.36 -67.52 -7.44
N ASN A 129 31.97 -67.98 -8.63
CA ASN A 129 31.30 -67.15 -9.64
C ASN A 129 29.88 -66.73 -9.18
N ILE A 130 29.11 -67.65 -8.59
CA ILE A 130 27.80 -67.34 -7.98
C ILE A 130 27.98 -66.32 -6.83
N GLU A 131 28.93 -66.54 -5.91
CA GLU A 131 29.24 -65.59 -4.83
C GLU A 131 29.62 -64.21 -5.37
N ASN A 132 30.44 -64.14 -6.42
CA ASN A 132 30.84 -62.88 -7.04
C ASN A 132 29.67 -62.20 -7.77
N SER A 133 28.76 -62.97 -8.39
CA SER A 133 27.54 -62.43 -9.00
C SER A 133 26.58 -61.85 -7.95
N VAL A 134 26.47 -62.47 -6.77
CA VAL A 134 25.69 -61.93 -5.64
C VAL A 134 26.33 -60.63 -5.14
N ARG A 135 27.65 -60.63 -4.89
CA ARG A 135 28.40 -59.44 -4.46
C ARG A 135 28.29 -58.29 -5.47
N LEU A 136 28.30 -58.57 -6.77
CA LEU A 136 28.06 -57.57 -7.83
C LEU A 136 26.64 -57.00 -7.75
N GLY A 137 25.62 -57.84 -7.61
CA GLY A 137 24.23 -57.39 -7.47
C GLY A 137 23.98 -56.56 -6.21
N ASP A 138 24.64 -56.89 -5.10
CA ASP A 138 24.55 -56.09 -3.87
C ASP A 138 25.35 -54.78 -3.96
N ALA A 139 26.52 -54.79 -4.60
CA ALA A 139 27.28 -53.57 -4.90
C ALA A 139 26.51 -52.63 -5.85
N GLN A 140 25.75 -53.17 -6.81
CA GLN A 140 24.84 -52.39 -7.67
C GLN A 140 23.73 -51.71 -6.87
N LYS A 141 23.02 -52.44 -5.98
CA LYS A 141 22.01 -51.84 -5.08
C LYS A 141 22.60 -50.76 -4.17
N ILE A 142 23.83 -50.95 -3.68
CA ILE A 142 24.54 -49.94 -2.87
C ILE A 142 24.87 -48.71 -3.72
N ALA A 143 25.28 -48.87 -4.97
CA ALA A 143 25.51 -47.74 -5.89
C ALA A 143 24.19 -47.01 -6.25
N GLU A 144 23.11 -47.74 -6.53
CA GLU A 144 21.78 -47.18 -6.82
C GLU A 144 21.23 -46.37 -5.63
N THR A 145 21.29 -46.93 -4.42
CA THR A 145 20.86 -46.24 -3.19
C THR A 145 21.76 -45.05 -2.84
N ALA A 146 23.07 -45.14 -3.07
CA ALA A 146 23.98 -43.98 -2.93
C ALA A 146 23.68 -42.88 -3.96
N HIS A 147 23.31 -43.24 -5.20
CA HIS A 147 22.87 -42.28 -6.22
C HIS A 147 21.55 -41.59 -5.84
N ALA A 148 20.57 -42.34 -5.31
CA ALA A 148 19.32 -41.78 -4.81
C ALA A 148 19.58 -40.78 -3.66
N VAL A 149 20.33 -41.19 -2.63
CA VAL A 149 20.68 -40.33 -1.49
C VAL A 149 21.45 -39.07 -1.92
N LYS A 150 22.32 -39.17 -2.95
CA LYS A 150 23.00 -38.01 -3.52
C LYS A 150 22.03 -37.06 -4.24
N SER A 151 21.08 -37.60 -5.01
CA SER A 151 20.04 -36.82 -5.68
C SER A 151 19.15 -36.08 -4.68
N ASP A 152 18.74 -36.76 -3.61
CA ASP A 152 17.92 -36.17 -2.53
C ASP A 152 18.70 -35.08 -1.78
N ALA A 153 19.98 -35.30 -1.49
CA ALA A 153 20.84 -34.30 -0.85
C ALA A 153 21.06 -33.06 -1.75
N GLU A 154 21.17 -33.23 -3.07
CA GLU A 154 21.26 -32.13 -4.04
C GLU A 154 19.94 -31.36 -4.14
N ALA A 155 18.78 -32.04 -4.08
CA ALA A 155 17.47 -31.40 -4.02
C ALA A 155 17.24 -30.60 -2.72
N VAL A 156 17.58 -31.18 -1.56
CA VAL A 156 17.51 -30.49 -0.26
C VAL A 156 18.44 -29.28 -0.22
N ARG A 157 19.63 -29.39 -0.82
CA ARG A 157 20.55 -28.25 -0.95
C ARG A 157 19.96 -27.15 -1.85
N ALA A 158 19.33 -27.49 -2.96
CA ALA A 158 18.71 -26.49 -3.85
C ALA A 158 17.56 -25.75 -3.16
N ASP A 159 16.72 -26.44 -2.38
CA ASP A 159 15.68 -25.85 -1.53
C ASP A 159 16.27 -24.97 -0.40
N ALA A 160 17.35 -25.41 0.25
CA ALA A 160 18.06 -24.60 1.23
C ALA A 160 18.64 -23.30 0.61
N GLU A 161 19.22 -23.39 -0.59
CA GLU A 161 19.75 -22.22 -1.30
C GLU A 161 18.64 -21.25 -1.78
N THR A 162 17.45 -21.73 -2.19
CA THR A 162 16.33 -20.84 -2.51
C THR A 162 15.74 -20.20 -1.26
N ARG A 163 15.60 -20.93 -0.15
CA ARG A 163 15.19 -20.37 1.16
C ARG A 163 16.16 -19.32 1.68
N LEU A 164 17.47 -19.53 1.55
CA LEU A 164 18.46 -18.51 1.92
C LEU A 164 18.30 -17.26 1.05
N ARG A 165 18.05 -17.38 -0.26
CA ARG A 165 17.79 -16.23 -1.14
C ARG A 165 16.50 -15.49 -0.77
N THR A 166 15.43 -16.19 -0.36
CA THR A 166 14.21 -15.51 0.10
C THR A 166 14.41 -14.80 1.43
N VAL A 167 15.14 -15.39 2.39
CA VAL A 167 15.49 -14.73 3.67
C VAL A 167 16.27 -13.44 3.43
N HIS A 168 17.37 -13.46 2.66
CA HIS A 168 18.12 -12.24 2.33
C HIS A 168 17.26 -11.18 1.63
N SER A 169 16.29 -11.60 0.79
CA SER A 169 15.36 -10.67 0.13
C SER A 169 14.34 -10.04 1.09
N LEU A 170 14.01 -10.72 2.21
CA LEU A 170 13.15 -10.20 3.26
C LEU A 170 13.92 -9.29 4.21
N GLU A 171 15.16 -9.63 4.56
CA GLU A 171 16.08 -8.78 5.34
C GLU A 171 16.35 -7.46 4.61
N ALA A 172 16.64 -7.50 3.31
CA ALA A 172 16.80 -6.29 2.49
C ALA A 172 15.53 -5.41 2.45
N ARG A 173 14.34 -6.01 2.46
CA ARG A 173 13.06 -5.29 2.56
C ARG A 173 12.80 -4.72 3.95
N ALA A 174 13.20 -5.43 5.01
CA ALA A 174 13.12 -4.95 6.38
C ALA A 174 14.01 -3.73 6.59
N ALA A 175 15.27 -3.77 6.14
CA ALA A 175 16.19 -2.63 6.19
C ALA A 175 15.66 -1.42 5.38
N GLN A 176 15.02 -1.65 4.22
CA GLN A 176 14.35 -0.58 3.47
C GLN A 176 13.10 -0.02 4.19
N ALA A 177 12.37 -0.84 4.95
CA ALA A 177 11.25 -0.39 5.76
C ALA A 177 11.71 0.43 6.96
N GLU A 178 12.75 -0.02 7.68
CA GLU A 178 13.37 0.73 8.79
C GLU A 178 13.92 2.08 8.32
N ALA A 179 14.63 2.12 7.18
CA ALA A 179 15.10 3.37 6.59
C ALA A 179 13.95 4.35 6.30
N ARG A 180 12.83 3.86 5.76
CA ARG A 180 11.62 4.67 5.52
C ARG A 180 10.91 5.11 6.81
N VAL A 181 10.90 4.29 7.86
CA VAL A 181 10.38 4.71 9.18
C VAL A 181 11.22 5.85 9.74
N ASN A 182 12.55 5.74 9.70
CA ASN A 182 13.45 6.81 10.16
C ASN A 182 13.29 8.11 9.34
N GLU A 183 13.08 8.00 8.02
CA GLU A 183 12.78 9.14 7.13
C GLU A 183 11.44 9.80 7.48
N LEU A 184 10.38 9.02 7.70
CA LEU A 184 9.07 9.51 8.12
C LEU A 184 9.09 10.13 9.53
N GLU A 185 9.90 9.61 10.46
CA GLU A 185 10.08 10.22 11.78
C GLU A 185 10.83 11.56 11.69
N ALA A 186 11.86 11.67 10.85
CA ALA A 186 12.53 12.95 10.58
C ALA A 186 11.59 13.99 9.92
N LEU A 187 10.76 13.56 8.98
CA LEU A 187 9.70 14.39 8.39
C LEU A 187 8.65 14.82 9.43
N ARG A 188 8.29 13.93 10.35
CA ARG A 188 7.35 14.23 11.46
C ARG A 188 7.93 15.25 12.45
N GLU A 189 9.21 15.17 12.80
CA GLU A 189 9.84 16.16 13.68
C GLU A 189 10.08 17.51 12.99
N THR A 190 10.41 17.53 11.71
CA THR A 190 10.47 18.81 10.95
C THR A 190 9.09 19.45 10.83
N TRP A 191 8.04 18.68 10.50
CA TRP A 191 6.67 19.20 10.46
C TRP A 191 6.18 19.71 11.83
N LYS A 192 6.52 19.03 12.94
CA LYS A 192 6.28 19.56 14.31
C LYS A 192 6.98 20.90 14.56
N GLN A 193 8.22 21.07 14.10
CA GLN A 193 8.95 22.33 14.22
C GLN A 193 8.33 23.44 13.36
N GLU A 194 7.89 23.13 12.15
CA GLU A 194 7.20 24.09 11.28
C GLU A 194 5.81 24.45 11.83
N TRP A 195 5.02 23.48 12.30
CA TRP A 195 3.74 23.71 12.96
C TRP A 195 3.87 24.58 14.22
N THR A 196 4.88 24.33 15.05
CA THR A 196 5.12 25.17 16.25
C THR A 196 5.61 26.57 15.90
N ARG A 197 6.43 26.74 14.86
CA ARG A 197 6.80 28.06 14.32
C ARG A 197 5.58 28.79 13.75
N ALA A 198 4.76 28.13 12.94
CA ALA A 198 3.55 28.68 12.34
C ALA A 198 2.52 29.09 13.41
N LYS A 199 2.28 28.24 14.42
CA LYS A 199 1.43 28.56 15.58
C LYS A 199 1.97 29.76 16.37
N ALA A 200 3.28 29.85 16.57
CA ALA A 200 3.90 31.01 17.24
C ALA A 200 3.79 32.29 16.40
N ALA A 201 3.96 32.21 15.08
CA ALA A 201 3.81 33.34 14.17
C ALA A 201 2.36 33.83 14.10
N HIS A 202 1.39 32.91 13.97
CA HIS A 202 -0.04 33.23 14.00
C HIS A 202 -0.45 33.82 15.36
N SER A 203 0.06 33.29 16.48
CA SER A 203 -0.22 33.84 17.82
C SER A 203 0.33 35.25 18.01
N ARG A 204 1.48 35.59 17.40
CA ARG A 204 1.98 36.98 17.37
C ARG A 204 1.09 37.84 16.52
N HIS A 205 0.86 37.46 15.26
CA HIS A 205 0.02 38.24 14.34
C HIS A 205 -1.40 38.48 14.88
N SER A 206 -2.00 37.52 15.59
CA SER A 206 -3.29 37.70 16.27
C SER A 206 -3.24 38.64 17.47
N HIS A 207 -2.08 38.78 18.13
CA HIS A 207 -1.85 39.75 19.20
C HIS A 207 -1.55 41.14 18.62
N ASP A 208 -0.72 41.22 17.58
CA ASP A 208 -0.42 42.44 16.84
C ASP A 208 -1.72 43.06 16.26
N LEU A 209 -2.56 42.25 15.61
CA LEU A 209 -3.91 42.64 15.16
C LEU A 209 -4.85 43.02 16.31
N ALA A 210 -4.73 42.40 17.48
CA ALA A 210 -5.52 42.79 18.65
C ALA A 210 -5.09 44.17 19.18
N LEU A 211 -3.80 44.47 19.17
CA LEU A 211 -3.25 45.78 19.54
C LEU A 211 -3.64 46.85 18.50
N GLU A 212 -3.55 46.57 17.20
CA GLU A 212 -4.05 47.46 16.14
C GLU A 212 -5.55 47.74 16.30
N VAL A 213 -6.35 46.71 16.61
CA VAL A 213 -7.80 46.87 16.84
C VAL A 213 -8.09 47.63 18.14
N GLU A 214 -7.30 47.47 19.20
CA GLU A 214 -7.42 48.29 20.42
C GLU A 214 -7.01 49.74 20.17
N GLU A 215 -5.92 49.99 19.43
CA GLU A 215 -5.49 51.35 19.06
C GLU A 215 -6.54 52.05 18.19
N LEU A 216 -7.07 51.36 17.17
CA LEU A 216 -8.17 51.87 16.35
C LEU A 216 -9.44 52.12 17.19
N HIS A 217 -9.76 51.29 18.19
CA HIS A 217 -10.86 51.57 19.13
C HIS A 217 -10.59 52.78 20.03
N VAL A 218 -9.35 53.04 20.44
CA VAL A 218 -8.98 54.25 21.19
C VAL A 218 -9.13 55.47 20.28
N GLN A 219 -8.52 55.45 19.09
CA GLN A 219 -8.65 56.54 18.10
C GLN A 219 -10.12 56.81 17.75
N LEU A 220 -10.95 55.79 17.53
CA LEU A 220 -12.38 55.95 17.24
C LEU A 220 -13.16 56.51 18.45
N ARG A 221 -12.82 56.12 19.68
CA ARG A 221 -13.40 56.70 20.91
C ARG A 221 -13.00 58.16 21.11
N GLU A 222 -11.75 58.51 20.83
CA GLU A 222 -11.27 59.90 20.89
C GLU A 222 -11.92 60.76 19.82
N GLN A 223 -12.05 60.27 18.59
CA GLN A 223 -12.82 60.93 17.52
C GLN A 223 -14.30 61.08 17.89
N ALA A 224 -14.95 60.04 18.43
CA ALA A 224 -16.33 60.11 18.89
C ALA A 224 -16.52 61.09 20.07
N ALA A 225 -15.59 61.14 21.01
CA ALA A 225 -15.60 62.10 22.12
C ALA A 225 -15.34 63.54 21.63
N ALA A 226 -14.46 63.73 20.65
CA ALA A 226 -14.21 65.01 20.01
C ALA A 226 -15.45 65.50 19.23
N LEU A 227 -16.08 64.63 18.44
CA LEU A 227 -17.32 64.90 17.73
C LEU A 227 -18.48 65.20 18.69
N GLN A 228 -18.67 64.40 19.75
CA GLN A 228 -19.68 64.68 20.77
C GLN A 228 -19.42 66.01 21.49
N THR A 229 -18.15 66.38 21.69
CA THR A 229 -17.76 67.69 22.25
C THR A 229 -18.03 68.83 21.27
N GLN A 230 -17.80 68.64 19.97
CA GLN A 230 -18.15 69.61 18.92
C GLN A 230 -19.67 69.77 18.80
N MET A 231 -20.45 68.68 18.84
CA MET A 231 -21.91 68.73 18.84
C MET A 231 -22.45 69.46 20.08
N ARG A 232 -21.92 69.19 21.28
CA ARG A 232 -22.30 69.97 22.48
C ARG A 232 -21.98 71.46 22.34
N ARG A 233 -20.79 71.81 21.81
CA ARG A 233 -20.45 73.22 21.54
C ARG A 233 -21.35 73.86 20.48
N ALA A 234 -21.87 73.07 19.53
CA ALA A 234 -22.85 73.53 18.56
C ALA A 234 -24.21 73.77 19.22
N THR A 235 -24.75 72.81 19.99
CA THR A 235 -26.02 73.01 20.73
C THR A 235 -25.91 74.16 21.73
N ASP A 236 -24.78 74.31 22.44
CA ASP A 236 -24.50 75.44 23.32
C ASP A 236 -24.48 76.77 22.55
N ALA A 237 -24.05 76.77 21.28
CA ALA A 237 -24.06 77.95 20.42
C ALA A 237 -25.46 78.25 19.85
N GLU A 238 -26.23 77.23 19.48
CA GLU A 238 -27.63 77.34 19.06
C GLU A 238 -28.51 77.88 20.20
N GLU A 239 -28.34 77.37 21.43
CA GLU A 239 -29.04 77.90 22.61
C GLU A 239 -28.67 79.36 22.89
N ARG A 240 -27.40 79.74 22.77
CA ARG A 240 -26.98 81.15 22.90
C ARG A 240 -27.53 82.02 21.77
N GLY A 241 -27.62 81.49 20.55
CA GLY A 241 -28.30 82.12 19.41
C GLY A 241 -29.78 82.38 19.70
N ALA A 242 -30.51 81.35 20.13
CA ALA A 242 -31.93 81.45 20.49
C ALA A 242 -32.17 82.46 21.63
N ARG A 243 -31.35 82.44 22.68
CA ARG A 243 -31.41 83.40 23.79
C ARG A 243 -31.12 84.84 23.31
N ALA A 244 -30.12 85.05 22.46
CA ALA A 244 -29.80 86.37 21.90
C ALA A 244 -30.91 86.91 20.97
N ILE A 245 -31.58 86.03 20.21
CA ILE A 245 -32.75 86.39 19.40
C ILE A 245 -33.93 86.79 20.32
N ALA A 246 -34.17 86.04 21.40
CA ALA A 246 -35.19 86.39 22.39
C ALA A 246 -34.88 87.73 23.10
N GLU A 247 -33.63 87.98 23.51
CA GLU A 247 -33.19 89.28 24.05
C GLU A 247 -33.46 90.44 23.07
N ARG A 248 -33.13 90.23 21.78
CA ARG A 248 -33.35 91.22 20.72
C ARG A 248 -34.84 91.50 20.53
N ASP A 249 -35.67 90.46 20.52
CA ASP A 249 -37.11 90.59 20.24
C ASP A 249 -37.87 91.14 21.45
N GLU A 250 -37.41 90.86 22.67
CA GLU A 250 -37.89 91.55 23.88
C GLU A 250 -37.47 93.03 23.87
N ALA A 251 -36.24 93.36 23.48
CA ALA A 251 -35.81 94.75 23.31
C ALA A 251 -36.61 95.49 22.22
N LEU A 252 -37.00 94.81 21.13
CA LEU A 252 -37.90 95.35 20.10
C LEU A 252 -39.30 95.62 20.69
N ALA A 253 -39.82 94.73 21.53
CA ALA A 253 -41.09 94.92 22.22
C ALA A 253 -41.03 96.11 23.18
N ARG A 254 -39.97 96.22 23.99
CA ARG A 254 -39.73 97.34 24.92
C ARG A 254 -39.59 98.68 24.17
N MET A 255 -38.86 98.74 23.05
CA MET A 255 -38.77 99.94 22.22
C MET A 255 -40.14 100.33 21.65
N ARG A 256 -40.87 99.38 21.05
CA ARG A 256 -42.21 99.61 20.50
C ARG A 256 -43.21 100.07 21.56
N ALA A 257 -43.06 99.65 22.83
CA ALA A 257 -43.85 100.15 23.95
C ALA A 257 -43.52 101.62 24.26
N ALA A 258 -42.23 101.96 24.41
CA ALA A 258 -41.78 103.32 24.66
C ALA A 258 -42.14 104.30 23.51
N GLU A 259 -42.11 103.83 22.25
CA GLU A 259 -42.59 104.61 21.09
C GLU A 259 -44.09 104.89 21.15
N ARG A 260 -44.90 103.93 21.61
CA ARG A 260 -46.35 104.12 21.82
C ARG A 260 -46.64 105.12 22.94
N GLU A 261 -45.88 105.08 24.04
CA GLU A 261 -46.00 106.07 25.13
C GLU A 261 -45.56 107.49 24.68
N ALA A 262 -44.49 107.59 23.89
CA ALA A 262 -44.04 108.84 23.27
C ALA A 262 -44.95 109.34 22.12
N ALA A 263 -45.92 108.52 21.70
CA ALA A 263 -46.99 108.90 20.79
C ALA A 263 -48.27 109.30 21.55
N SER A 264 -48.71 108.52 22.56
CA SER A 264 -49.91 108.83 23.35
C SER A 264 -49.76 110.11 24.18
N GLY A 265 -48.59 110.34 24.78
CA GLY A 265 -48.27 111.60 25.48
C GLY A 265 -48.30 112.85 24.58
N ARG A 266 -48.32 112.67 23.25
CA ARG A 266 -48.40 113.76 22.26
C ARG A 266 -49.84 114.20 21.95
N GLY A 267 -50.85 113.47 22.44
CA GLY A 267 -52.26 113.72 22.14
C GLY A 267 -53.04 114.54 23.17
N VAL A 268 -52.46 114.82 24.35
CA VAL A 268 -53.22 115.32 25.53
C VAL A 268 -52.87 116.76 25.94
N ALA A 269 -51.68 117.27 25.62
CA ALA A 269 -51.29 118.66 25.87
C ALA A 269 -50.41 119.21 24.75
N GLY A 270 -50.64 120.47 24.34
CA GLY A 270 -50.01 121.07 23.17
C GLY A 270 -48.62 121.66 23.39
N GLY A 271 -47.90 121.91 22.28
CA GLY A 271 -46.73 122.81 22.22
C GLY A 271 -45.42 122.33 22.83
N GLY A 272 -45.44 121.33 23.72
CA GLY A 272 -44.23 120.79 24.35
C GLY A 272 -43.37 119.96 23.38
N GLY A 273 -42.18 120.47 23.02
CA GLY A 273 -41.21 119.72 22.22
C GLY A 273 -40.68 118.48 22.98
N VAL A 274 -40.63 117.33 22.32
CA VAL A 274 -40.18 116.04 22.90
C VAL A 274 -38.86 116.24 23.67
N SER A 275 -38.86 115.95 24.97
CA SER A 275 -37.74 116.32 25.84
C SER A 275 -36.45 115.59 25.47
N GLY A 276 -35.30 116.22 25.75
CA GLY A 276 -33.99 115.61 25.53
C GLY A 276 -33.84 114.26 26.26
N ALA A 277 -34.46 114.12 27.43
CA ALA A 277 -34.53 112.86 28.17
C ALA A 277 -35.21 111.74 27.36
N GLN A 278 -36.40 111.99 26.80
CA GLN A 278 -37.13 110.99 26.00
C GLN A 278 -36.36 110.62 24.71
N ARG A 279 -35.80 111.60 24.00
CA ARG A 279 -34.94 111.31 22.82
C ARG A 279 -33.72 110.47 23.19
N SER A 280 -33.01 110.82 24.27
CA SER A 280 -31.87 110.03 24.75
C SER A 280 -32.24 108.62 25.21
N ALA A 281 -33.49 108.37 25.62
CA ALA A 281 -33.96 107.05 26.02
C ALA A 281 -34.24 106.17 24.79
N VAL A 282 -34.92 106.72 23.78
CA VAL A 282 -35.14 106.04 22.49
C VAL A 282 -33.82 105.78 21.77
N GLU A 283 -32.88 106.73 21.78
CA GLU A 283 -31.54 106.54 21.19
C GLU A 283 -30.71 105.48 21.93
N ARG A 284 -30.80 105.40 23.27
CA ARG A 284 -30.18 104.32 24.05
C ARG A 284 -30.81 102.95 23.76
N LEU A 285 -32.13 102.85 23.67
CA LEU A 285 -32.83 101.61 23.29
C LEU A 285 -32.47 101.19 21.85
N ARG A 286 -32.37 102.15 20.92
CA ARG A 286 -31.93 101.91 19.53
C ARG A 286 -30.49 101.43 19.48
N GLY A 287 -29.59 101.99 20.30
CA GLY A 287 -28.20 101.52 20.42
C GLY A 287 -28.11 100.11 21.01
N GLN A 288 -28.89 99.80 22.04
CA GLN A 288 -29.01 98.44 22.59
C GLN A 288 -29.56 97.45 21.56
N LEU A 289 -30.49 97.87 20.71
CA LEU A 289 -31.06 97.05 19.65
C LEU A 289 -30.11 96.79 18.49
N VAL A 290 -29.31 97.78 18.06
CA VAL A 290 -28.23 97.56 17.10
C VAL A 290 -27.21 96.57 17.68
N ALA A 291 -26.77 96.79 18.92
CA ALA A 291 -25.85 95.87 19.61
C ALA A 291 -26.46 94.50 19.95
N ALA A 292 -27.78 94.30 19.83
CA ALA A 292 -28.44 93.00 19.94
C ALA A 292 -28.59 92.34 18.56
N ALA A 293 -28.88 93.10 17.51
CA ALA A 293 -28.89 92.63 16.12
C ALA A 293 -27.49 92.17 15.69
N GLU A 294 -26.44 92.97 15.91
CA GLU A 294 -25.04 92.60 15.61
C GLU A 294 -24.60 91.32 16.33
N ARG A 295 -25.06 91.11 17.58
CA ARG A 295 -24.83 89.86 18.32
C ARG A 295 -25.61 88.68 17.73
N ALA A 296 -26.86 88.87 17.32
CA ALA A 296 -27.67 87.83 16.69
C ALA A 296 -27.11 87.44 15.31
N ASP A 297 -26.72 88.42 14.48
CA ASP A 297 -26.14 88.19 13.15
C ASP A 297 -24.77 87.49 13.27
N GLY A 298 -23.95 87.86 14.26
CA GLY A 298 -22.70 87.14 14.57
C GLY A 298 -22.92 85.69 15.00
N LEU A 299 -23.99 85.41 15.76
CA LEU A 299 -24.36 84.03 16.15
C LEU A 299 -24.96 83.23 14.99
N LEU A 300 -25.72 83.86 14.09
CA LEU A 300 -26.21 83.25 12.85
C LEU A 300 -25.05 82.91 11.90
N ALA A 301 -24.06 83.80 11.76
CA ALA A 301 -22.85 83.53 11.00
C ALA A 301 -22.02 82.38 11.60
N ALA A 302 -21.90 82.32 12.93
CA ALA A 302 -21.26 81.19 13.61
C ALA A 302 -22.02 79.87 13.40
N ASN A 303 -23.36 79.88 13.42
CA ASN A 303 -24.14 78.67 13.18
C ASN A 303 -24.08 78.22 11.71
N ALA A 304 -24.00 79.16 10.75
CA ALA A 304 -23.74 78.82 9.35
C ALA A 304 -22.38 78.11 9.16
N GLN A 305 -21.33 78.56 9.86
CA GLN A 305 -20.02 77.89 9.85
C GLN A 305 -20.06 76.49 10.51
N LEU A 306 -20.82 76.31 11.58
CA LEU A 306 -21.04 75.00 12.22
C LEU A 306 -21.82 74.05 11.28
N SER A 307 -22.84 74.55 10.59
CA SER A 307 -23.59 73.80 9.58
C SER A 307 -22.73 73.37 8.40
N GLU A 308 -21.84 74.24 7.91
CA GLU A 308 -20.85 73.92 6.88
C GLU A 308 -19.84 72.86 7.36
N GLY A 309 -19.39 72.94 8.62
CA GLY A 309 -18.56 71.92 9.27
C GLY A 309 -19.26 70.56 9.36
N HIS A 310 -20.52 70.54 9.77
CA HIS A 310 -21.33 69.32 9.82
C HIS A 310 -21.54 68.71 8.43
N ALA A 311 -21.80 69.52 7.40
CA ALA A 311 -21.92 69.06 6.02
C ALA A 311 -20.63 68.39 5.51
N LYS A 312 -19.45 68.92 5.88
CA LYS A 312 -18.14 68.31 5.54
C LYS A 312 -17.94 66.96 6.24
N LEU A 313 -18.31 66.83 7.51
CA LEU A 313 -18.24 65.56 8.25
C LEU A 313 -19.19 64.50 7.65
N VAL A 314 -20.41 64.88 7.28
CA VAL A 314 -21.37 63.98 6.61
C VAL A 314 -20.86 63.54 5.23
N ALA A 315 -20.19 64.42 4.48
CA ALA A 315 -19.55 64.04 3.22
C ALA A 315 -18.38 63.07 3.41
N GLN A 316 -17.55 63.26 4.44
CA GLN A 316 -16.46 62.35 4.79
C GLN A 316 -16.98 60.96 5.17
N LEU A 317 -18.02 60.87 6.00
CA LEU A 317 -18.65 59.60 6.36
C LEU A 317 -19.15 58.83 5.13
N ARG A 318 -19.86 59.49 4.19
CA ARG A 318 -20.31 58.85 2.95
C ARG A 318 -19.14 58.32 2.10
N SER A 319 -18.06 59.09 1.97
CA SER A 319 -16.88 58.62 1.23
C SER A 319 -16.20 57.39 1.88
N ALA A 320 -16.28 57.25 3.20
CA ALA A 320 -15.80 56.07 3.91
C ALA A 320 -16.75 54.86 3.75
N GLU A 321 -18.07 55.08 3.73
CA GLU A 321 -19.08 54.06 3.41
C GLU A 321 -18.92 53.54 1.97
N GLU A 322 -18.70 54.43 1.01
CA GLU A 322 -18.43 54.10 -0.40
C GLU A 322 -17.12 53.30 -0.57
N ALA A 323 -16.03 53.71 0.09
CA ALA A 323 -14.77 52.97 0.09
C ALA A 323 -14.92 51.57 0.71
N LEU A 324 -15.69 51.44 1.79
CA LEU A 324 -15.96 50.17 2.46
C LEU A 324 -16.91 49.27 1.65
N ALA A 325 -17.79 49.84 0.82
CA ALA A 325 -18.56 49.09 -0.17
C ALA A 325 -17.65 48.54 -1.28
N ALA A 326 -16.78 49.36 -1.88
CA ALA A 326 -15.83 48.92 -2.92
C ALA A 326 -14.92 47.77 -2.43
N ALA A 327 -14.37 47.88 -1.22
CA ALA A 327 -13.55 46.81 -0.61
C ALA A 327 -14.33 45.48 -0.43
N ARG A 328 -15.65 45.53 -0.20
CA ARG A 328 -16.51 44.34 -0.11
C ARG A 328 -16.76 43.70 -1.48
N GLU A 329 -16.82 44.48 -2.55
CA GLU A 329 -16.92 43.97 -3.93
C GLU A 329 -15.61 43.33 -4.38
N GLU A 330 -14.46 43.92 -4.07
CA GLU A 330 -13.14 43.35 -4.36
C GLU A 330 -12.95 41.99 -3.67
N VAL A 331 -13.28 41.88 -2.38
CA VAL A 331 -13.23 40.59 -1.64
C VAL A 331 -14.19 39.54 -2.22
N GLN A 332 -15.33 39.94 -2.79
CA GLN A 332 -16.23 39.02 -3.49
C GLN A 332 -15.66 38.57 -4.85
N SER A 333 -15.08 39.49 -5.61
CA SER A 333 -14.38 39.20 -6.87
C SER A 333 -13.23 38.22 -6.65
N LEU A 334 -12.38 38.44 -5.64
CA LEU A 334 -11.27 37.54 -5.30
C LEU A 334 -11.75 36.14 -4.86
N ARG A 335 -12.89 36.04 -4.17
CA ARG A 335 -13.50 34.75 -3.84
C ARG A 335 -13.99 34.00 -5.08
N ALA A 336 -14.67 34.69 -6.00
CA ALA A 336 -15.14 34.11 -7.25
C ALA A 336 -13.97 33.62 -8.12
N GLN A 337 -12.88 34.41 -8.22
CA GLN A 337 -11.66 33.99 -8.91
C GLN A 337 -11.01 32.76 -8.26
N ASN A 338 -11.02 32.67 -6.92
CA ASN A 338 -10.46 31.51 -6.20
C ASN A 338 -11.26 30.23 -6.44
N THR A 339 -12.60 30.28 -6.47
CA THR A 339 -13.43 29.13 -6.86
C THR A 339 -13.19 28.72 -8.30
N ASP A 340 -13.15 29.68 -9.23
CA ASP A 340 -12.94 29.40 -10.66
C ASP A 340 -11.57 28.72 -10.92
N LEU A 341 -10.53 29.09 -10.17
CA LEU A 341 -9.22 28.45 -10.22
C LEU A 341 -9.22 27.03 -9.62
N ARG A 342 -9.97 26.78 -8.54
CA ARG A 342 -10.12 25.42 -7.98
C ARG A 342 -10.82 24.51 -8.99
N ASP A 343 -11.93 24.95 -9.56
CA ASP A 343 -12.74 24.13 -10.47
C ASP A 343 -11.97 23.78 -11.75
N ARG A 344 -11.24 24.75 -12.34
CA ARG A 344 -10.30 24.49 -13.46
C ARG A 344 -9.21 23.48 -13.09
N SER A 345 -8.60 23.58 -11.90
CA SER A 345 -7.58 22.62 -11.47
C SER A 345 -8.12 21.20 -11.25
N TRP A 346 -9.37 21.06 -10.81
CA TRP A 346 -10.06 19.77 -10.72
C TRP A 346 -10.35 19.20 -12.12
N GLU A 347 -10.82 20.02 -13.07
CA GLU A 347 -10.99 19.58 -14.45
C GLU A 347 -9.68 19.13 -15.09
N ASP A 348 -8.58 19.88 -14.92
CA ASP A 348 -7.27 19.53 -15.47
C ASP A 348 -6.74 18.22 -14.87
N ALA A 349 -6.92 18.00 -13.56
CA ALA A 349 -6.57 16.74 -12.89
C ALA A 349 -7.40 15.55 -13.43
N LEU A 350 -8.72 15.74 -13.62
CA LEU A 350 -9.59 14.72 -14.22
C LEU A 350 -9.22 14.42 -15.68
N ARG A 351 -8.87 15.46 -16.47
CA ARG A 351 -8.47 15.33 -17.88
C ARG A 351 -7.12 14.61 -18.00
N ALA A 352 -6.18 14.90 -17.11
CA ALA A 352 -4.91 14.18 -17.00
C ALA A 352 -5.10 12.71 -16.61
N ALA A 353 -5.96 12.42 -15.63
CA ALA A 353 -6.31 11.05 -15.23
C ALA A 353 -6.95 10.25 -16.39
N GLY A 354 -7.88 10.87 -17.14
CA GLY A 354 -8.49 10.27 -18.33
C GLY A 354 -7.47 9.96 -19.43
N GLY A 355 -6.56 10.88 -19.72
CA GLY A 355 -5.46 10.65 -20.67
C GLY A 355 -4.52 9.53 -20.23
N ALA A 356 -4.17 9.47 -18.94
CA ALA A 356 -3.34 8.43 -18.37
C ALA A 356 -4.01 7.04 -18.36
N ALA A 357 -5.35 6.97 -18.28
CA ALA A 357 -6.13 5.74 -18.43
C ALA A 357 -6.19 5.28 -19.90
N ALA A 358 -6.40 6.21 -20.84
CA ALA A 358 -6.38 5.90 -22.27
C ALA A 358 -5.01 5.36 -22.73
N ALA A 359 -3.90 5.95 -22.24
CA ALA A 359 -2.55 5.45 -22.50
C ALA A 359 -2.32 4.03 -21.93
N ALA A 360 -2.84 3.73 -20.74
CA ALA A 360 -2.76 2.38 -20.16
C ALA A 360 -3.59 1.35 -20.94
N ALA A 361 -4.77 1.73 -21.44
CA ALA A 361 -5.58 0.88 -22.30
C ALA A 361 -4.90 0.59 -23.64
N ALA A 362 -4.28 1.61 -24.27
CA ALA A 362 -3.52 1.43 -25.50
C ALA A 362 -2.31 0.48 -25.31
N ALA A 363 -1.61 0.58 -24.17
CA ALA A 363 -0.51 -0.33 -23.83
C ALA A 363 -0.94 -1.80 -23.71
N MET A 364 -2.18 -2.08 -23.26
CA MET A 364 -2.70 -3.45 -23.17
C MET A 364 -3.08 -4.08 -24.53
N ALA A 365 -3.23 -3.29 -25.60
CA ALA A 365 -3.46 -3.82 -26.94
C ALA A 365 -2.18 -4.43 -27.57
N GLY A 366 -1.00 -4.11 -27.03
CA GLY A 366 0.32 -4.50 -27.56
C GLY A 366 0.85 -5.84 -27.05
N GLY A 367 0.33 -6.95 -27.59
CA GLY A 367 0.97 -8.28 -27.66
C GLY A 367 1.98 -8.72 -26.59
N SER A 368 1.49 -9.41 -25.54
CA SER A 368 2.21 -10.42 -24.74
C SER A 368 3.68 -10.16 -24.36
N GLY A 369 3.94 -9.15 -23.55
CA GLY A 369 5.14 -9.04 -22.72
C GLY A 369 5.03 -8.46 -21.28
N PRO A 370 3.89 -7.96 -20.71
CA PRO A 370 4.02 -6.94 -19.66
C PRO A 370 3.31 -7.23 -18.32
N GLN A 371 2.73 -8.42 -18.08
CA GLN A 371 1.74 -8.59 -17.00
C GLN A 371 2.26 -8.24 -15.60
N GLU A 372 3.47 -8.66 -15.21
CA GLU A 372 4.07 -8.23 -13.93
C GLU A 372 4.35 -6.72 -13.88
N ALA A 373 4.86 -6.12 -14.96
CA ALA A 373 5.14 -4.69 -15.01
C ALA A 373 3.85 -3.86 -14.94
N TYR A 374 2.79 -4.34 -15.58
CA TYR A 374 1.44 -3.77 -15.56
C TYR A 374 0.80 -3.90 -14.18
N VAL A 375 0.89 -5.07 -13.53
CA VAL A 375 0.42 -5.25 -12.13
C VAL A 375 1.21 -4.35 -11.18
N ARG A 376 2.54 -4.24 -11.31
CA ARG A 376 3.35 -3.36 -10.46
C ARG A 376 3.04 -1.87 -10.68
N THR A 377 2.74 -1.44 -11.91
CA THR A 377 2.31 -0.05 -12.18
C THR A 377 0.87 0.23 -11.75
N LEU A 378 -0.04 -0.76 -11.79
CA LEU A 378 -1.36 -0.66 -11.17
C LEU A 378 -1.27 -0.62 -9.64
N GLU A 379 -0.50 -1.51 -9.00
CA GLU A 379 -0.26 -1.48 -7.56
C GLU A 379 0.33 -0.15 -7.13
N GLN A 380 1.33 0.36 -7.85
CA GLN A 380 1.93 1.64 -7.52
C GLN A 380 0.91 2.76 -7.67
N ARG A 381 0.19 2.86 -8.79
CA ARG A 381 -0.88 3.86 -8.96
C ARG A 381 -2.03 3.71 -7.97
N VAL A 382 -2.30 2.52 -7.43
CA VAL A 382 -3.27 2.29 -6.36
C VAL A 382 -2.71 2.72 -4.99
N ARG A 383 -1.40 2.69 -4.76
CA ARG A 383 -0.75 3.36 -3.61
C ARG A 383 -0.80 4.87 -3.81
N ASP A 384 -0.28 5.38 -4.91
CA ASP A 384 -0.25 6.81 -5.26
C ASP A 384 -1.65 7.45 -5.16
N ALA A 385 -2.69 6.77 -5.67
CA ALA A 385 -4.08 7.24 -5.59
C ALA A 385 -4.71 7.09 -4.19
N ARG A 386 -4.26 6.14 -3.35
CA ARG A 386 -4.68 6.05 -1.94
C ARG A 386 -3.99 7.10 -1.08
N GLU A 387 -2.74 7.42 -1.37
CA GLU A 387 -1.97 8.47 -0.71
C GLU A 387 -2.52 9.84 -1.10
N ALA A 388 -2.77 10.09 -2.39
CA ALA A 388 -3.48 11.28 -2.87
C ALA A 388 -4.91 11.40 -2.30
N ALA A 389 -5.67 10.31 -2.21
CA ALA A 389 -6.99 10.31 -1.58
C ALA A 389 -6.93 10.46 -0.05
N GLY A 390 -5.83 10.06 0.59
CA GLY A 390 -5.55 10.32 2.00
C GLY A 390 -5.32 11.81 2.23
N LEU A 391 -4.35 12.39 1.51
CA LEU A 391 -4.04 13.82 1.54
C LEU A 391 -5.27 14.67 1.19
N SER A 392 -6.08 14.29 0.20
CA SER A 392 -7.31 15.04 -0.11
C SER A 392 -8.37 14.93 1.00
N ARG A 393 -8.42 13.82 1.75
CA ARG A 393 -9.32 13.67 2.90
C ARG A 393 -8.83 14.45 4.11
N GLU A 394 -7.53 14.52 4.33
CA GLU A 394 -6.92 15.34 5.39
C GLU A 394 -7.11 16.83 5.09
N GLN A 395 -6.89 17.26 3.84
CA GLN A 395 -7.19 18.63 3.39
C GLN A 395 -8.69 18.96 3.44
N LEU A 396 -9.57 18.00 3.14
CA LEU A 396 -11.02 18.19 3.33
C LEU A 396 -11.38 18.32 4.82
N ALA A 397 -10.83 17.47 5.69
CA ALA A 397 -11.07 17.55 7.13
C ALA A 397 -10.51 18.85 7.75
N GLU A 398 -9.36 19.34 7.28
CA GLU A 398 -8.81 20.65 7.67
C GLU A 398 -9.68 21.79 7.12
N SER A 399 -10.14 21.71 5.88
CA SER A 399 -11.07 22.68 5.29
C SER A 399 -12.43 22.70 6.00
N GLU A 400 -12.98 21.55 6.39
CA GLU A 400 -14.22 21.42 7.17
C GLU A 400 -14.04 21.95 8.59
N TYR A 401 -12.88 21.70 9.21
CA TYR A 401 -12.52 22.26 10.52
C TYR A 401 -12.46 23.79 10.48
N LEU A 402 -11.71 24.35 9.52
CA LEU A 402 -11.58 25.79 9.30
C LEU A 402 -12.93 26.43 8.92
N GLU A 403 -13.75 25.77 8.09
CA GLU A 403 -15.10 26.24 7.80
C GLU A 403 -15.99 26.21 9.06
N SER A 404 -15.91 25.16 9.88
CA SER A 404 -16.67 25.11 11.14
C SER A 404 -16.26 26.22 12.10
N GLN A 405 -14.98 26.59 12.13
CA GLN A 405 -14.45 27.71 12.91
C GLN A 405 -14.94 29.05 12.34
N ALA A 406 -14.86 29.26 11.03
CA ALA A 406 -15.37 30.46 10.35
C ALA A 406 -16.89 30.64 10.52
N ARG A 407 -17.66 29.55 10.44
CA ARG A 407 -19.12 29.54 10.71
C ARG A 407 -19.44 29.92 12.15
N ARG A 408 -18.65 29.49 13.14
CA ARG A 408 -18.77 29.92 14.54
C ARG A 408 -18.46 31.39 14.72
N LEU A 409 -17.34 31.88 14.18
CA LEU A 409 -16.97 33.29 14.25
C LEU A 409 -17.99 34.20 13.56
N LEU A 410 -18.59 33.76 12.45
CA LEU A 410 -19.71 34.46 11.79
C LEU A 410 -21.01 34.45 12.61
N ALA A 411 -21.28 33.37 13.36
CA ALA A 411 -22.41 33.34 14.29
C ALA A 411 -22.19 34.32 15.46
N GLU A 412 -21.02 34.30 16.10
CA GLU A 412 -20.65 35.25 17.14
C GLU A 412 -20.70 36.71 16.65
N ALA A 413 -20.20 36.98 15.44
CA ALA A 413 -20.27 38.32 14.84
C ALA A 413 -21.73 38.79 14.66
N ARG A 414 -22.61 37.91 14.16
CA ARG A 414 -24.05 38.19 14.01
C ARG A 414 -24.77 38.37 15.35
N GLU A 415 -24.38 37.63 16.39
CA GLU A 415 -24.93 37.83 17.73
C GLU A 415 -24.50 39.17 18.35
N ARG A 416 -23.25 39.58 18.13
CA ARG A 416 -22.73 40.91 18.52
C ARG A 416 -23.41 42.04 17.73
N GLU A 417 -23.60 41.88 16.42
CA GLU A 417 -24.36 42.80 15.56
C GLU A 417 -25.82 42.93 16.01
N ALA A 418 -26.50 41.80 16.26
CA ALA A 418 -27.86 41.79 16.79
C ALA A 418 -27.96 42.38 18.21
N ALA A 419 -26.92 42.24 19.05
CA ALA A 419 -26.84 42.92 20.35
C ALA A 419 -26.67 44.44 20.17
N ALA A 420 -25.81 44.89 19.27
CA ALA A 420 -25.63 46.31 18.93
C ALA A 420 -26.91 46.95 18.38
N HIS A 421 -27.63 46.28 17.47
CA HIS A 421 -28.92 46.74 16.98
C HIS A 421 -29.98 46.85 18.08
N ARG A 422 -30.03 45.90 19.03
CA ARG A 422 -30.94 45.97 20.18
C ARG A 422 -30.59 47.14 21.12
N ALA A 423 -29.29 47.38 21.38
CA ALA A 423 -28.85 48.54 22.16
C ALA A 423 -29.20 49.87 21.47
N LEU A 424 -28.99 49.96 20.16
CA LEU A 424 -29.34 51.14 19.35
C LEU A 424 -30.87 51.37 19.30
N GLN A 425 -31.69 50.32 19.26
CA GLN A 425 -33.14 50.43 19.38
C GLN A 425 -33.58 50.97 20.76
N VAL A 426 -32.92 50.57 21.85
CA VAL A 426 -33.20 51.08 23.19
C VAL A 426 -32.85 52.57 23.31
N GLU A 427 -31.68 53.00 22.84
CA GLU A 427 -31.33 54.42 22.86
C GLU A 427 -32.19 55.26 21.89
N LEU A 428 -32.61 54.71 20.74
CA LEU A 428 -33.60 55.39 19.88
C LEU A 428 -34.97 55.54 20.58
N GLN A 429 -35.45 54.52 21.30
CA GLN A 429 -36.69 54.62 22.08
C GLN A 429 -36.56 55.67 23.19
N ARG A 430 -35.40 55.74 23.85
CA ARG A 430 -35.08 56.76 24.86
C ARG A 430 -35.06 58.17 24.27
N VAL A 431 -34.46 58.38 23.10
CA VAL A 431 -34.48 59.67 22.39
C VAL A 431 -35.92 60.08 22.06
N HIS A 432 -36.73 59.19 21.48
CA HIS A 432 -38.15 59.48 21.21
C HIS A 432 -38.95 59.78 22.50
N GLN A 433 -38.58 59.19 23.65
CA GLN A 433 -39.19 59.52 24.93
C GLN A 433 -38.77 60.92 25.43
N LEU A 434 -37.50 61.29 25.29
CA LEU A 434 -36.99 62.63 25.60
C LEU A 434 -37.63 63.70 24.70
N GLU A 435 -37.79 63.43 23.40
CA GLU A 435 -38.49 64.30 22.46
C GLU A 435 -39.97 64.48 22.80
N ARG A 436 -40.67 63.41 23.20
CA ARG A 436 -42.06 63.50 23.67
C ARG A 436 -42.20 64.35 24.93
N MET A 437 -41.27 64.22 25.88
CA MET A 437 -41.27 65.08 27.07
C MET A 437 -40.98 66.53 26.69
N ARG A 438 -39.95 66.80 25.88
CA ARG A 438 -39.66 68.15 25.35
C ARG A 438 -40.86 68.79 24.62
N LEU A 439 -41.61 68.02 23.85
CA LEU A 439 -42.81 68.51 23.16
C LEU A 439 -43.97 68.80 24.13
N ALA A 440 -44.13 67.99 25.19
CA ALA A 440 -45.06 68.28 26.28
C ALA A 440 -44.65 69.54 27.06
N ASP A 441 -43.37 69.67 27.44
CA ASP A 441 -42.81 70.85 28.12
C ASP A 441 -43.04 72.13 27.30
N MET A 442 -42.79 72.08 25.99
CA MET A 442 -43.06 73.19 25.06
C MET A 442 -44.55 73.53 24.96
N GLN A 443 -45.44 72.53 25.00
CA GLN A 443 -46.88 72.77 24.99
C GLN A 443 -47.37 73.35 26.33
N GLU A 444 -46.88 72.86 27.47
CA GLU A 444 -47.19 73.42 28.79
C GLU A 444 -46.70 74.87 28.93
N LEU A 445 -45.54 75.19 28.34
CA LEU A 445 -45.03 76.56 28.22
C LEU A 445 -45.94 77.45 27.37
N HIS A 446 -46.33 77.03 26.17
CA HIS A 446 -47.26 77.81 25.33
C HIS A 446 -48.65 77.98 25.97
N ASP A 447 -49.17 76.96 26.65
CA ASP A 447 -50.40 77.07 27.44
C ASP A 447 -50.23 78.04 28.63
N ALA A 448 -49.04 78.10 29.24
CA ALA A 448 -48.72 79.06 30.29
C ALA A 448 -48.59 80.50 29.75
N GLU A 449 -47.97 80.69 28.59
CA GLU A 449 -47.93 81.97 27.87
C GLU A 449 -49.34 82.44 27.51
N ALA A 450 -50.21 81.56 27.00
CA ALA A 450 -51.59 81.88 26.68
C ALA A 450 -52.38 82.29 27.94
N ARG A 451 -52.24 81.55 29.05
CA ARG A 451 -52.82 81.94 30.36
C ARG A 451 -52.30 83.29 30.84
N ALA A 452 -51.00 83.56 30.71
CA ALA A 452 -50.40 84.83 31.09
C ALA A 452 -50.91 86.00 30.22
N GLN A 453 -51.09 85.80 28.92
CA GLN A 453 -51.67 86.79 28.00
C GLN A 453 -53.14 87.09 28.35
N VAL A 454 -53.95 86.08 28.72
CA VAL A 454 -55.33 86.30 29.19
C VAL A 454 -55.34 87.12 30.48
N LEU A 455 -54.55 86.73 31.49
CA LEU A 455 -54.43 87.47 32.76
C LEU A 455 -53.90 88.90 32.55
N GLN A 456 -52.98 89.11 31.60
CA GLN A 456 -52.51 90.44 31.22
C GLN A 456 -53.64 91.28 30.59
N ASN A 457 -54.42 90.71 29.67
CA ASN A 457 -55.56 91.40 29.06
C ASN A 457 -56.65 91.74 30.08
N GLU A 458 -56.92 90.85 31.03
CA GLU A 458 -57.81 91.11 32.17
C GLU A 458 -57.29 92.23 33.07
N ALA A 459 -56.00 92.20 33.46
CA ALA A 459 -55.38 93.24 34.26
C ALA A 459 -55.38 94.63 33.56
N TRP A 460 -55.18 94.67 32.24
CA TRP A 460 -55.31 95.89 31.44
C TRP A 460 -56.77 96.35 31.37
N GLY A 461 -57.72 95.44 31.16
CA GLY A 461 -59.16 95.74 31.18
C GLY A 461 -59.63 96.30 32.53
N LEU A 462 -59.13 95.75 33.64
CA LEU A 462 -59.38 96.24 35.00
C LEU A 462 -58.73 97.60 35.24
N ARG A 463 -57.48 97.83 34.82
CA ARG A 463 -56.83 99.14 34.91
C ARG A 463 -57.59 100.20 34.11
N ASP A 464 -58.02 99.87 32.90
CA ASP A 464 -58.75 100.81 32.04
C ASP A 464 -60.21 100.98 32.52
N ALA A 465 -60.79 100.02 33.26
CA ALA A 465 -62.04 100.20 33.99
C ALA A 465 -61.87 101.12 35.22
N LEU A 466 -60.79 100.94 36.00
CA LEU A 466 -60.43 101.82 37.11
C LEU A 466 -60.18 103.25 36.63
N ALA A 467 -59.39 103.46 35.58
CA ALA A 467 -59.15 104.79 35.01
C ALA A 467 -60.46 105.46 34.51
N ARG A 468 -61.42 104.69 33.99
CA ARG A 468 -62.76 105.19 33.65
C ARG A 468 -63.61 105.50 34.88
N ALA A 469 -63.51 104.70 35.95
CA ALA A 469 -64.17 104.96 37.22
C ALA A 469 -63.59 106.18 37.94
N GLU A 470 -62.28 106.38 37.89
CA GLU A 470 -61.57 107.58 38.38
C GLU A 470 -61.93 108.81 37.56
N ALA A 471 -61.98 108.71 36.22
CA ALA A 471 -62.43 109.82 35.37
C ALA A 471 -63.92 110.15 35.59
N ALA A 472 -64.78 109.14 35.79
CA ALA A 472 -66.18 109.34 36.16
C ALA A 472 -66.32 109.93 37.58
N GLY A 473 -65.47 109.51 38.52
CA GLY A 473 -65.38 110.02 39.89
C GLY A 473 -64.89 111.46 39.94
N ALA A 474 -63.84 111.81 39.21
CA ALA A 474 -63.39 113.19 39.01
C ALA A 474 -64.46 114.03 38.30
N GLY A 475 -65.20 113.45 37.35
CA GLY A 475 -66.39 114.06 36.75
C GLY A 475 -67.61 114.15 37.68
N ALA A 476 -67.67 113.37 38.76
CA ALA A 476 -68.71 113.43 39.78
C ALA A 476 -68.34 114.45 40.87
N VAL A 477 -67.07 114.46 41.33
CA VAL A 477 -66.50 115.50 42.21
C VAL A 477 -66.51 116.86 41.51
N GLY A 478 -66.20 116.91 40.21
CA GLY A 478 -66.31 118.12 39.40
C GLY A 478 -67.75 118.61 39.25
N ARG A 479 -68.74 117.70 39.15
CA ARG A 479 -70.17 118.07 39.18
C ARG A 479 -70.67 118.42 40.58
N ALA A 480 -70.15 117.83 41.64
CA ALA A 480 -70.44 118.20 43.02
C ALA A 480 -69.84 119.58 43.37
N ALA A 481 -68.62 119.87 42.90
CA ALA A 481 -67.99 121.18 43.00
C ALA A 481 -68.73 122.23 42.14
N ALA A 482 -69.20 121.86 40.95
CA ALA A 482 -70.06 122.72 40.14
C ALA A 482 -71.39 123.00 40.85
N LEU A 483 -72.06 121.99 41.41
CA LEU A 483 -73.33 122.15 42.15
C LEU A 483 -73.16 122.98 43.42
N ALA A 484 -72.08 122.77 44.18
CA ALA A 484 -71.71 123.60 45.33
C ALA A 484 -71.38 125.06 44.91
N GLY A 485 -70.75 125.24 43.74
CA GLY A 485 -70.50 126.56 43.16
C GLY A 485 -71.78 127.27 42.70
N THR A 486 -72.71 126.57 42.04
CA THR A 486 -73.98 127.14 41.59
C THR A 486 -74.96 127.40 42.73
N GLY A 487 -74.85 126.67 43.85
CA GLY A 487 -75.62 126.94 45.07
C GLY A 487 -75.32 128.31 45.70
N ALA A 488 -74.20 128.95 45.35
CA ALA A 488 -73.80 130.27 45.82
C ALA A 488 -74.11 131.41 44.83
N SER A 489 -74.87 131.17 43.75
CA SER A 489 -75.12 132.18 42.70
C SER A 489 -76.47 132.08 41.99
N LEU A 490 -77.49 131.42 42.60
CA LEU A 490 -78.79 131.22 41.93
C LEU A 490 -80.05 131.33 42.82
N GLU A 491 -79.96 131.91 44.02
CA GLU A 491 -81.13 132.46 44.75
C GLU A 491 -80.91 133.92 45.23
N MET A 492 -80.05 134.67 44.54
CA MET A 492 -80.18 136.13 44.46
C MET A 492 -80.61 136.52 43.05
N SER A 493 -81.64 137.37 42.97
CA SER A 493 -82.23 137.89 41.73
C SER A 493 -83.02 136.87 40.87
N LEU A 494 -84.27 136.61 41.28
CA LEU A 494 -85.46 136.72 40.40
C LEU A 494 -86.78 136.68 41.19
N ALA A 495 -86.88 137.52 42.22
CA ALA A 495 -88.12 137.81 42.93
C ALA A 495 -88.40 139.33 42.85
N SER A 496 -88.99 139.73 41.71
CA SER A 496 -89.77 140.96 41.56
C SER A 496 -90.81 140.69 40.48
N ALA A 497 -92.00 140.28 40.92
CA ALA A 497 -93.18 140.27 40.07
C ALA A 497 -93.78 141.67 40.14
N PRO A 498 -94.02 142.38 39.02
CA PRO A 498 -94.63 143.70 39.07
C PRO A 498 -96.12 143.58 39.41
N GLN A 499 -96.38 143.55 40.73
CA GLN A 499 -97.64 143.81 41.40
C GLN A 499 -98.75 142.74 41.23
N GLY A 500 -99.43 142.31 42.30
CA GLY A 500 -99.38 142.82 43.67
C GLY A 500 -98.13 142.44 44.47
N LEU A 501 -97.49 143.47 45.04
CA LEU A 501 -96.24 143.48 45.81
C LEU A 501 -94.98 143.20 44.97
N ASP A 502 -94.24 144.30 44.76
CA ASP A 502 -93.10 144.54 43.85
C ASP A 502 -91.84 143.67 44.07
#